data_AF-A0A842W7D5-F1
#
_entry.id   AF-A0A842W7D5-F1
#
_cell.length_a   1.000
_cell.length_b   1.000
_cell.length_c   1.000
_cell.angle_alpha   90.00
_cell.angle_beta   90.00
_cell.angle_gamma   90.00
#
_symmetry.space_group_name_H-M   'P 1'
#
loop_
_entity.id
_entity.type
_entity.pdbx_description
1 polymer ?
#
loop_
_entity_poly.entity_id
_entity_poly.type
_entity_poly.pdbx_seq_one_letter_code
_entity_poly.pdbx_strand_id
1 'polypeptide(L)'
;QGLHKAAQPIPINKTRGTDILLNDVLAIVVPSTCMGGIPALAAAKFGIPLIGVKENKTILNVTADKLNIDSFTAANYLEAAGIALALREGICLESIRRPIHHVKQIK
;
A
#
# COMPACT_ATOMS: atom_id res chain seq x y z
N GLN A 1 13.24 1.97 -19.49
CA GLN A 1 12.41 1.35 -20.54
C GLN A 1 11.57 0.26 -19.88
N GLY A 2 10.26 0.44 -19.69
CA GLY A 2 9.45 -0.58 -18.98
C GLY A 2 7.99 -0.20 -18.80
N LEU A 3 7.68 1.10 -18.67
CA LEU A 3 6.32 1.59 -18.46
C LEU A 3 5.33 1.21 -19.57
N HIS A 4 5.79 1.09 -20.83
CA HIS A 4 4.94 0.68 -21.95
C HIS A 4 4.38 -0.75 -21.82
N LYS A 5 5.00 -1.60 -20.97
CA LYS A 5 4.52 -2.96 -20.65
C LYS A 5 3.79 -3.04 -19.32
N ALA A 6 3.79 -1.97 -18.52
CA ALA A 6 3.06 -1.95 -17.26
C ALA A 6 1.55 -1.88 -17.55
N ALA A 7 0.75 -2.43 -16.62
CA ALA A 7 -0.69 -2.27 -16.65
C ALA A 7 -1.04 -0.77 -16.75
N GLN A 8 -1.89 -0.44 -17.71
CA GLN A 8 -2.32 0.93 -17.94
C GLN A 8 -3.65 1.19 -17.22
N PRO A 9 -3.81 2.35 -16.56
CA PRO A 9 -5.10 2.73 -16.02
C PRO A 9 -6.09 2.94 -17.18
N ILE A 10 -7.23 2.25 -17.11
CA ILE A 10 -8.32 2.39 -18.07
C ILE A 10 -9.59 2.90 -17.36
N PRO A 11 -10.45 3.66 -18.06
CA PRO A 11 -11.76 4.04 -17.52
C PRO A 11 -12.62 2.82 -17.19
N ILE A 12 -13.37 2.89 -16.09
CA ILE A 12 -14.22 1.78 -15.61
C ILE A 12 -15.27 1.34 -16.64
N ASN A 13 -15.75 2.25 -17.50
CA ASN A 13 -16.72 1.95 -18.54
C ASN A 13 -16.12 1.25 -19.77
N LYS A 14 -14.79 1.05 -19.80
CA LYS A 14 -14.06 0.36 -20.87
C LYS A 14 -13.45 -0.96 -20.40
N THR A 15 -13.75 -1.40 -19.19
CA THR A 15 -13.20 -2.65 -18.64
C THR A 15 -13.79 -3.88 -19.32
N ARG A 16 -12.99 -4.94 -19.33
CA ARG A 16 -13.32 -6.27 -19.79
C ARG A 16 -13.21 -7.22 -18.60
N GLY A 17 -13.80 -8.41 -18.71
CA GLY A 17 -13.79 -9.41 -17.63
C GLY A 17 -12.39 -9.93 -17.23
N THR A 18 -11.34 -9.61 -17.99
CA THR A 18 -9.95 -9.99 -17.70
C THR A 18 -9.14 -8.88 -17.02
N ASP A 19 -9.71 -7.68 -16.87
CA ASP A 19 -9.02 -6.54 -16.27
C ASP A 19 -9.09 -6.61 -14.74
N ILE A 20 -8.12 -5.97 -14.07
CA ILE A 20 -8.08 -5.85 -12.61
C ILE A 20 -8.87 -4.60 -12.21
N LEU A 21 -9.92 -4.79 -11.42
CA LEU A 21 -10.73 -3.71 -10.86
C LEU A 21 -10.25 -3.33 -9.46
N LEU A 22 -10.77 -2.22 -8.93
CA LEU A 22 -10.44 -1.73 -7.59
C LEU A 22 -10.72 -2.79 -6.51
N ASN A 23 -11.81 -3.55 -6.64
CA ASN A 23 -12.20 -4.57 -5.67
C ASN A 23 -11.36 -5.85 -5.75
N ASP A 24 -10.55 -6.02 -6.79
CA ASP A 24 -9.64 -7.15 -6.95
C ASP A 24 -8.28 -6.90 -6.27
N VAL A 25 -8.03 -5.66 -5.83
CA VAL A 25 -6.74 -5.22 -5.28
C VAL A 25 -6.79 -5.21 -3.75
N LEU A 26 -5.95 -6.04 -3.14
CA LEU A 26 -5.77 -6.07 -1.69
C LEU A 26 -5.05 -4.82 -1.16
N ALA A 27 -3.96 -4.41 -1.80
CA ALA A 27 -3.12 -3.31 -1.37
C ALA A 27 -2.23 -2.80 -2.52
N ILE A 28 -1.77 -1.56 -2.41
CA ILE A 28 -0.79 -0.95 -3.32
C ILE A 28 0.52 -0.73 -2.59
N VAL A 29 1.63 -1.25 -3.14
CA VAL A 29 2.98 -1.07 -2.60
C VAL A 29 3.76 -0.09 -3.48
N VAL A 30 4.26 0.98 -2.89
CA VAL A 30 5.03 2.01 -3.62
C VAL A 30 6.18 2.54 -2.75
N PRO A 31 7.22 3.14 -3.35
CA PRO A 31 8.18 3.95 -2.61
C PRO A 31 7.47 5.01 -1.78
N SER A 32 7.88 5.19 -0.52
CA SER A 32 7.32 6.19 0.41
C SER A 32 7.40 7.64 -0.08
N THR A 33 8.23 7.90 -1.09
CA THR A 33 8.45 9.21 -1.73
C THR A 33 7.78 9.34 -3.10
N CYS A 34 6.95 8.36 -3.50
CA CYS A 34 6.27 8.28 -4.80
C CYS A 34 4.75 8.05 -4.65
N MET A 35 4.13 8.69 -3.66
CA MET A 35 2.69 8.49 -3.34
C MET A 35 1.71 9.23 -4.28
N GLY A 36 2.22 10.00 -5.24
CA GLY A 36 1.40 10.83 -6.14
C GLY A 36 0.91 10.14 -7.42
N GLY A 37 1.22 8.85 -7.63
CA GLY A 37 0.79 8.14 -8.83
C GLY A 37 -0.72 7.82 -8.84
N ILE A 38 -1.29 7.65 -10.03
CA ILE A 38 -2.72 7.32 -10.20
C ILE A 38 -3.15 6.12 -9.33
N PRO A 39 -2.41 4.99 -9.28
CA PRO A 39 -2.81 3.86 -8.43
C PRO A 39 -2.81 4.20 -6.93
N ALA A 40 -1.86 5.01 -6.47
CA ALA A 40 -1.77 5.40 -5.06
C ALA A 40 -2.91 6.35 -4.67
N LEU A 41 -3.18 7.36 -5.50
CA LEU A 41 -4.28 8.29 -5.28
C LEU A 41 -5.65 7.60 -5.35
N ALA A 42 -5.82 6.65 -6.28
CA ALA A 42 -7.04 5.85 -6.36
C ALA A 42 -7.20 4.98 -5.10
N ALA A 43 -6.12 4.33 -4.64
CA ALA A 43 -6.16 3.52 -3.43
C ALA A 43 -6.57 4.34 -2.20
N ALA A 44 -5.96 5.51 -1.99
CA ALA A 44 -6.35 6.43 -0.91
C ALA A 44 -7.82 6.85 -1.01
N LYS A 45 -8.30 7.18 -2.22
CA LYS A 45 -9.69 7.60 -2.45
C LYS A 45 -10.71 6.48 -2.17
N PHE A 46 -10.39 5.24 -2.51
CA PHE A 46 -11.30 4.10 -2.42
C PHE A 46 -11.06 3.20 -1.20
N GLY A 47 -10.19 3.61 -0.27
CA GLY A 47 -9.90 2.86 0.95
C GLY A 47 -9.10 1.57 0.73
N ILE A 48 -8.36 1.46 -0.37
CA ILE A 48 -7.44 0.34 -0.60
C ILE A 48 -6.16 0.63 0.20
N PRO A 49 -5.68 -0.30 1.04
CA PRO A 49 -4.44 -0.15 1.79
C PRO A 49 -3.25 0.28 0.93
N LEU A 50 -2.55 1.33 1.37
CA LEU A 50 -1.28 1.76 0.81
C LEU A 50 -0.13 1.31 1.71
N ILE A 51 0.95 0.81 1.11
CA ILE A 51 2.18 0.41 1.80
C ILE A 51 3.35 1.20 1.21
N GLY A 52 3.84 2.16 1.97
CA GLY A 52 4.99 2.99 1.63
C GLY A 52 6.31 2.38 2.07
N VAL A 53 7.20 2.11 1.12
CA VAL A 53 8.53 1.52 1.39
C VAL A 53 9.59 2.61 1.56
N LYS A 54 10.27 2.64 2.71
CA LYS A 54 11.25 3.67 3.09
C LYS A 54 12.62 3.50 2.41
N GLU A 55 13.08 2.27 2.21
CA GLU A 55 14.39 1.97 1.61
C GLU A 55 14.50 2.52 0.18
N ASN A 56 13.43 2.44 -0.61
CA ASN A 56 13.40 2.96 -1.97
C ASN A 56 13.02 4.45 -1.97
N LYS A 57 14.00 5.32 -2.17
CA LYS A 57 13.83 6.77 -2.28
C LYS A 57 13.83 7.20 -3.74
N THR A 58 12.94 8.13 -4.06
CA THR A 58 12.73 8.64 -5.42
C THR A 58 12.84 10.16 -5.44
N ILE A 59 13.13 10.71 -6.63
CA ILE A 59 13.25 12.17 -6.84
C ILE A 59 11.92 12.92 -6.75
N LEU A 60 10.78 12.22 -6.82
CA LEU A 60 9.46 12.85 -6.81
C LEU A 60 9.16 13.53 -5.48
N ASN A 61 9.66 12.98 -4.37
CA ASN A 61 9.48 13.54 -3.02
C ASN A 61 8.01 13.84 -2.68
N VAL A 62 7.10 12.97 -3.13
CA VAL A 62 5.67 13.02 -2.81
C VAL A 62 5.38 11.96 -1.75
N THR A 63 5.17 12.39 -0.51
CA THR A 63 4.95 11.49 0.63
C THR A 63 3.48 11.46 1.02
N ALA A 64 3.10 10.46 1.83
CA ALA A 64 1.76 10.35 2.40
C ALA A 64 1.38 11.62 3.20
N ASP A 65 2.31 12.13 4.03
CA ASP A 65 2.09 13.34 4.83
C ASP A 65 1.80 14.58 3.96
N LYS A 66 2.52 14.75 2.84
CA LYS A 66 2.31 15.88 1.92
C LYS A 66 0.95 15.84 1.23
N LEU A 67 0.38 14.64 1.10
CA LEU A 67 -0.93 14.41 0.48
C LEU A 67 -2.06 14.25 1.50
N ASN A 68 -1.74 14.22 2.80
CA ASN A 68 -2.68 13.93 3.89
C ASN A 68 -3.48 12.63 3.65
N ILE A 69 -2.78 11.55 3.29
CA ILE A 69 -3.36 10.21 3.07
C ILE A 69 -2.78 9.20 4.05
N ASP A 70 -3.61 8.25 4.49
CA ASP A 70 -3.16 7.16 5.35
C ASP A 70 -2.37 6.11 4.57
N SER A 71 -1.32 5.58 5.17
CA SER A 71 -0.57 4.44 4.61
C SER A 71 0.16 3.65 5.70
N PHE A 72 0.28 2.35 5.48
CA PHE A 72 1.24 1.52 6.20
C PHE A 72 2.65 1.89 5.77
N THR A 73 3.59 1.80 6.69
CA THR A 73 5.00 2.08 6.43
C THR A 73 5.83 0.82 6.60
N ALA A 74 6.57 0.46 5.56
CA ALA A 74 7.57 -0.60 5.58
C ALA A 74 8.98 -0.02 5.46
N ALA A 75 9.93 -0.58 6.18
CA ALA A 75 11.35 -0.29 6.04
C ALA A 75 11.84 -0.71 4.66
N ASN A 76 11.49 -1.92 4.21
CA ASN A 76 11.93 -2.53 2.95
C ASN A 76 10.82 -3.38 2.31
N TYR A 77 11.08 -3.92 1.12
CA TYR A 77 10.08 -4.72 0.39
C TYR A 77 9.79 -6.10 1.04
N LEU A 78 10.72 -6.66 1.83
CA LEU A 78 10.46 -7.88 2.60
C LEU A 78 9.42 -7.62 3.70
N GLU A 79 9.55 -6.50 4.41
CA GLU A 79 8.54 -6.08 5.38
C GLU A 79 7.21 -5.74 4.70
N ALA A 80 7.24 -5.08 3.54
CA ALA A 80 6.02 -4.82 2.77
C ALA A 80 5.29 -6.11 2.39
N ALA A 81 6.01 -7.16 2.01
CA ALA A 81 5.42 -8.48 1.76
C ALA A 81 4.79 -9.09 3.02
N GLY A 82 5.43 -8.93 4.18
CA GLY A 82 4.87 -9.33 5.47
C GLY A 82 3.58 -8.58 5.82
N ILE A 83 3.54 -7.27 5.57
CA ILE A 83 2.32 -6.46 5.74
C ILE A 83 1.22 -6.94 4.79
N ALA A 84 1.54 -7.18 3.52
CA ALA A 84 0.57 -7.69 2.54
C ALA A 84 0.01 -9.08 2.92
N LEU A 85 0.85 -9.97 3.47
CA LEU A 85 0.42 -11.24 4.03
C LEU A 85 -0.51 -11.02 5.23
N ALA A 86 -0.14 -10.18 6.18
CA ALA A 86 -0.97 -9.91 7.35
C ALA A 86 -2.35 -9.34 6.96
N LEU A 87 -2.40 -8.41 5.99
CA LEU A 87 -3.66 -7.87 5.47
C LEU A 87 -4.53 -8.94 4.83
N ARG A 88 -3.94 -9.84 4.02
CA ARG A 88 -4.67 -10.95 3.39
C ARG A 88 -5.29 -11.89 4.42
N GLU A 89 -4.54 -12.23 5.46
CA GLU A 89 -4.97 -13.19 6.48
C GLU A 89 -5.77 -12.53 7.63
N GLY A 90 -6.01 -11.22 7.58
CA GLY A 90 -6.72 -10.49 8.65
C GLY A 90 -5.94 -10.40 9.97
N ILE A 91 -4.61 -10.46 9.92
CA ILE A 91 -3.73 -10.42 11.09
C ILE A 91 -3.42 -8.96 11.47
N CYS A 92 -3.63 -8.61 12.73
CA CYS A 92 -3.20 -7.31 13.26
C CYS A 92 -1.66 -7.20 13.29
N LEU A 93 -1.10 -6.19 12.62
CA LEU A 93 0.35 -5.97 12.54
C LEU A 93 1.00 -5.78 13.93
N GLU A 94 0.29 -5.16 14.86
CA GLU A 94 0.77 -4.93 16.23
C GLU A 94 0.91 -6.24 17.01
N SER A 95 0.14 -7.27 16.66
CA SER A 95 0.21 -8.60 17.29
C SER A 95 1.45 -9.39 16.89
N ILE A 96 2.09 -9.05 15.77
CA ILE A 96 3.24 -9.79 15.22
C ILE A 96 4.54 -8.97 15.26
N ARG A 97 4.47 -7.69 15.62
CA ARG A 97 5.65 -6.85 15.84
C ARG A 97 6.23 -7.04 17.24
N ARG A 98 7.56 -7.04 17.32
CA ARG A 98 8.30 -7.10 18.58
C ARG A 98 8.75 -5.70 19.02
N PRO A 99 8.83 -5.44 20.34
CA PRO A 99 8.32 -6.31 21.41
C PRO A 99 6.79 -6.32 21.43
N ILE A 100 6.20 -7.45 21.83
CA ILE A 100 4.74 -7.54 22.02
C ILE A 100 4.42 -6.76 23.30
N HIS A 101 3.49 -5.81 23.23
CA HIS A 101 3.07 -5.06 24.41
C HIS A 101 2.50 -6.01 25.48
N HIS A 102 2.91 -5.82 26.73
CA HIS A 102 2.34 -6.56 27.84
C HIS A 102 0.85 -6.21 28.00
N VAL A 103 0.03 -7.23 28.25
CA VAL A 103 -1.39 -7.04 28.55
C VAL A 103 -1.50 -6.24 29.86
N LYS A 104 -2.19 -5.09 29.81
CA LYS A 104 -2.46 -4.28 30.99
C LYS A 104 -3.47 -5.04 31.86
N GLN A 105 -3.06 -5.51 33.04
CA GLN A 105 -4.02 -6.07 34.00
C GLN A 105 -4.99 -4.96 34.43
N ILE A 106 -6.27 -5.18 34.18
CA ILE A 106 -7.35 -4.36 34.72
C ILE A 106 -7.64 -4.94 36.11
N LYS A 107 -7.47 -4.11 37.15
CA LYS A 107 -7.86 -4.44 38.52
C LYS A 107 -9.37 -4.27 38.69
#